data_AF-A0A6I3KFM2-F1
#
_entry.id   AF-A0A6I3KFM2-F1
#
_cell.length_a   1.000
_cell.length_b   1.000
_cell.length_c   1.000
_cell.angle_alpha   90.00
_cell.angle_beta   90.00
_cell.angle_gamma   90.00
#
_symmetry.space_group_name_H-M   'P 1'
#
loop_
_entity.id
_entity.type
_entity.pdbx_description
1 polymer ?
#
loop_
_entity_poly.entity_id
_entity_poly.type
_entity_poly.pdbx_seq_one_letter_code
_entity_poly.pdbx_strand_id
1 'polypeptide(L)' 'MRYVVAMVFAFIGAALAIIFLSSSVADWVVARQTFESSDDAENLHMLAFIGTNIAGLIIGWMVGWVIGGAGGSKPPAA' A
#
# COMPACT_ATOMS: atom_id res chain seq x y z
N MET A 1 22.04 2.28 3.25
CA MET A 1 21.26 2.36 1.99
C MET A 1 19.94 1.58 2.01
N ARG A 2 19.76 0.53 2.83
CA ARG A 2 18.51 -0.25 2.92
C ARG A 2 17.22 0.58 3.10
N TYR A 3 17.28 1.67 3.87
CA TYR A 3 16.13 2.54 4.12
C TYR A 3 15.65 3.27 2.86
N VAL A 4 16.58 3.70 2.00
CA VAL A 4 16.25 4.37 0.73
C VAL A 4 15.56 3.38 -0.21
N VAL A 5 16.06 2.14 -0.29
CA VAL A 5 15.43 1.07 -1.06
C VAL A 5 14.01 0.81 -0.54
N ALA A 6 13.85 0.66 0.78
CA ALA A 6 12.53 0.49 1.39
C ALA A 6 11.56 1.66 1.06
N MET A 7 12.03 2.91 1.09
CA MET A 7 11.21 4.07 0.71
C MET A 7 10.80 4.04 -0.77
N VAL A 8 11.72 3.73 -1.68
CA VAL A 8 11.40 3.65 -3.12
C VAL A 8 10.35 2.59 -3.39
N PHE A 9 10.53 1.38 -2.84
CA PHE A 9 9.53 0.32 -3.02
C PHE A 9 8.20 0.64 -2.33
N ALA A 10 8.20 1.37 -1.20
CA ALA A 10 6.97 1.86 -0.58
C ALA A 10 6.19 2.80 -1.51
N PHE A 11 6.86 3.76 -2.14
CA PHE A 11 6.22 4.67 -3.10
C PHE A 11 5.71 3.93 -4.35
N ILE A 12 6.47 2.95 -4.85
CA ILE A 12 6.02 2.11 -5.97
C ILE A 12 4.78 1.32 -5.56
N GLY A 13 4.77 0.70 -4.38
CA GLY A 13 3.63 -0.04 -3.85
C GLY A 13 2.38 0.83 -3.68
N ALA A 14 2.55 2.05 -3.16
CA ALA A 14 1.47 3.02 -3.06
C ALA A 14 0.95 3.44 -4.44
N ALA A 15 1.84 3.74 -5.39
CA ALA A 15 1.45 4.13 -6.75
C ALA A 15 0.68 3.02 -7.47
N LEU A 16 1.12 1.76 -7.32
CA LEU A 16 0.42 0.60 -7.88
C LEU A 16 -0.96 0.42 -7.25
N ALA A 17 -1.09 0.60 -5.92
CA ALA A 17 -2.37 0.56 -5.25
C ALA A 17 -3.33 1.63 -5.79
N ILE A 18 -2.86 2.88 -5.89
CA ILE A 18 -3.66 4.02 -6.40
C ILE A 18 -4.19 3.73 -7.81
N ILE A 19 -3.33 3.25 -8.72
CA ILE A 19 -3.67 3.10 -10.14
C ILE A 19 -4.58 1.89 -10.38
N PHE A 20 -4.35 0.78 -9.69
CA PHE A 20 -4.98 -0.49 -10.05
C PHE A 20 -5.99 -1.04 -9.04
N LEU A 21 -5.86 -0.68 -7.76
CA LEU A 21 -6.54 -1.40 -6.68
C LEU A 21 -7.53 -0.53 -5.91
N SER A 22 -7.19 0.73 -5.66
CA SER A 22 -7.92 1.57 -4.70
C SER A 22 -9.35 1.88 -5.11
N SER A 23 -9.64 2.09 -6.40
CA SER A 23 -11.02 2.27 -6.88
C SER A 23 -11.83 0.97 -6.79
N SER A 24 -11.26 -0.14 -7.29
CA SER A 24 -11.94 -1.45 -7.28
C SER A 24 -12.25 -1.95 -5.86
N VAL A 25 -11.32 -1.74 -4.93
CA VAL A 25 -11.54 -2.09 -3.52
C VAL A 25 -12.58 -1.18 -2.89
N ALA A 26 -12.54 0.13 -3.14
CA ALA A 26 -13.52 1.06 -2.61
C ALA A 26 -14.94 0.75 -3.11
N ASP A 27 -15.11 0.50 -4.41
CA ASP A 27 -16.40 0.09 -5.00
C ASP A 27 -16.90 -1.23 -4.39
N TRP A 28 -16.01 -2.20 -4.18
CA TRP A 28 -16.35 -3.47 -3.55
C TRP A 28 -16.79 -3.32 -2.08
N VAL A 29 -16.12 -2.45 -1.32
CA VAL A 29 -16.47 -2.16 0.08
C VAL A 29 -17.82 -1.48 0.16
N VAL A 30 -18.07 -0.46 -0.67
CA VAL A 30 -19.36 0.24 -0.74
C VAL A 30 -20.47 -0.72 -1.16
N ALA A 31 -20.26 -1.57 -2.16
CA ALA A 31 -21.26 -2.54 -2.61
C ALA A 31 -21.66 -3.59 -1.54
N ARG A 32 -20.88 -3.72 -0.46
CA ARG A 32 -21.16 -4.64 0.65
C ARG A 32 -22.11 -4.06 1.71
N GLN A 33 -22.40 -2.76 1.66
CA GLN A 33 -23.19 -2.06 2.66
C GLN A 33 -24.40 -1.36 2.03
N THR A 34 -25.44 -1.17 2.84
CA THR A 34 -26.61 -0.38 2.48
C THR A 34 -26.49 0.98 3.16
N PHE A 35 -26.61 2.05 2.38
CA PHE A 35 -26.49 3.42 2.88
C PHE A 35 -27.85 4.11 2.86
N GLU A 36 -28.15 4.87 3.91
CA GLU A 36 -29.34 5.72 3.98
C GLU A 36 -29.12 7.06 3.26
N SER A 37 -27.86 7.47 3.07
CA SER A 37 -27.47 8.72 2.41
C SER A 37 -26.33 8.50 1.41
N SER A 38 -26.24 9.36 0.39
CA SER A 38 -25.12 9.37 -0.57
C SER A 38 -23.79 9.75 0.10
N ASP A 39 -23.85 10.62 1.11
CA ASP A 39 -22.67 11.14 1.80
C ASP A 39 -21.96 10.03 2.59
N ASP A 40 -22.71 9.12 3.22
CA ASP A 40 -22.13 7.98 3.93
C ASP A 40 -21.41 7.01 2.98
N ALA A 41 -21.98 6.80 1.79
CA ALA A 41 -21.37 5.95 0.77
C ALA A 41 -20.06 6.55 0.25
N GLU A 42 -20.03 7.86 -0.01
CA GLU A 42 -18.84 8.59 -0.45
C GLU A 42 -17.75 8.59 0.62
N ASN A 43 -18.10 8.80 1.88
CA ASN A 43 -17.13 8.80 2.97
C ASN A 43 -16.48 7.41 3.16
N LEU A 44 -17.28 6.33 3.07
CA LEU A 44 -16.75 4.97 3.13
C LEU A 44 -15.88 4.63 1.91
N HIS A 45 -16.28 5.08 0.72
CA HIS A 45 -15.47 4.93 -0.50
C HIS A 45 -14.09 5.57 -0.32
N MET A 46 -14.07 6.82 0.15
CA MET A 46 -12.84 7.58 0.36
C MET A 46 -11.96 6.93 1.45
N LEU A 47 -12.56 6.42 2.53
CA LEU A 47 -11.86 5.67 3.56
C LEU A 47 -11.22 4.39 3.01
N ALA A 48 -11.97 3.61 2.23
CA ALA A 48 -11.47 2.38 1.61
C ALA A 48 -10.36 2.66 0.58
N PHE A 49 -10.48 3.75 -0.18
CA PHE A 49 -9.48 4.22 -1.12
C PHE A 49 -8.16 4.56 -0.41
N ILE A 50 -8.22 5.38 0.65
CA ILE A 50 -7.04 5.74 1.45
C ILE A 50 -6.46 4.52 2.15
N GLY A 51 -7.31 3.65 2.71
CA GLY A 51 -6.88 2.40 3.35
C GLY A 51 -6.12 1.49 2.40
N THR A 52 -6.56 1.37 1.15
CA THR A 52 -5.89 0.58 0.12
C THR A 52 -4.53 1.17 -0.26
N ASN A 53 -4.43 2.49 -0.34
CA ASN A 53 -3.15 3.17 -0.60
C ASN A 53 -2.14 2.94 0.54
N ILE A 54 -2.58 3.04 1.79
CA ILE A 54 -1.75 2.76 2.97
C ILE A 54 -1.28 1.31 2.96
N ALA A 55 -2.16 0.35 2.63
CA ALA A 55 -1.78 -1.04 2.49
C ALA A 55 -0.72 -1.25 1.40
N GLY A 56 -0.88 -0.61 0.24
CA GLY A 56 0.10 -0.61 -0.83
C GLY A 56 1.47 -0.07 -0.39
N LEU A 57 1.47 1.02 0.38
CA LEU A 57 2.69 1.61 0.94
C LEU A 57 3.41 0.64 1.88
N ILE A 58 2.67 0.01 2.80
CA ILE A 58 3.23 -0.95 3.77
C ILE A 58 3.81 -2.17 3.04
N ILE A 59 3.08 -2.72 2.07
CA ILE A 59 3.55 -3.89 1.30
C ILE A 59 4.81 -3.53 0.51
N GLY A 60 4.80 -2.40 -0.21
CA GLY A 60 5.98 -1.92 -0.92
C GLY A 60 7.18 -1.72 0.01
N TRP A 61 6.96 -1.12 1.17
CA TRP A 61 7.99 -0.93 2.18
C TRP A 61 8.59 -2.25 2.66
N MET A 62 7.75 -3.24 2.99
CA MET A 62 8.19 -4.58 3.41
C MET A 62 9.02 -5.27 2.33
N VAL A 63 8.60 -5.20 1.07
CA VAL A 63 9.36 -5.75 -0.07
C VAL A 63 10.74 -5.09 -0.17
N GLY A 64 10.80 -3.76 -0.07
CA GLY A 64 12.06 -3.04 -0.12
C GLY A 64 13.00 -3.35 1.05
N TRP A 65 12.47 -3.72 2.22
CA TRP A 65 13.28 -4.24 3.33
C TRP A 65 13.89 -5.60 3.05
N VAL A 66 13.12 -6.53 2.48
CA VAL A 66 13.62 -7.86 2.10
C VAL A 66 14.75 -7.73 1.08
N ILE A 67 14.53 -6.92 0.04
CA ILE A 67 15.52 -6.70 -1.03
C ILE A 67 16.75 -5.95 -0.50
N GLY A 68 16.53 -4.87 0.27
CA GLY A 68 17.61 -4.05 0.83
C GLY A 68 18.39 -4.73 1.96
N GLY A 69 17.82 -5.72 2.64
CA GLY A 69 18.45 -6.52 3.68
C GLY A 69 19.28 -7.68 3.15
N ALA A 70 18.85 -8.32 2.07
CA ALA A 70 19.55 -9.47 1.47
C ALA A 70 20.96 -9.12 0.93
N GLY A 71 21.24 -7.85 0.61
CA GLY A 71 22.55 -7.42 0.11
C GLY A 71 23.61 -7.11 1.18
N GLY A 72 23.28 -7.22 2.48
CA GLY A 72 24.12 -6.75 3.59
C GLY A 72 25.04 -7.79 4.25
N SER A 73 24.91 -9.08 3.92
CA SER A 73 25.68 -10.16 4.56
C SER A 73 27.02 -10.39 3.84
N LYS A 74 27.97 -9.47 3.98
CA LYS A 74 29.38 -9.79 3.73
C LYS A 74 29.99 -10.25 5.06
N PRO A 75 30.42 -11.52 5.22
CA PRO A 75 31.11 -11.95 6.42
C PRO A 75 32.40 -11.12 6.58
N PRO A 76 32.80 -10.77 7.81
CA PRO A 76 34.13 -10.19 8.02
C PRO A 76 35.17 -11.19 7.50
N ALA A 77 36.05 -10.73 6.62
CA ALA A 77 37.21 -11.51 6.20
C ALA A 77 38.06 -11.79 7.45
N ALA A 78 38.21 -13.08 7.78
CA ALA A 78 39.09 -13.57 8.84
C ALA A 78 40.55 -13.55 8.37
#